data_AF-A0A3L7UPJ9-F1
#
_entry.id   AF-A0A3L7UPJ9-F1
#
_cell.length_a   1.000
_cell.length_b   1.000
_cell.length_c   1.000
_cell.angle_alpha   90.00
_cell.angle_beta   90.00
_cell.angle_gamma   90.00
#
_symmetry.space_group_name_H-M   'P 1'
#
loop_
_entity.id
_entity.type
_entity.pdbx_description
1 polymer ?
#
loop_
_entity_poly.entity_id
_entity_poly.type
_entity_poly.pdbx_seq_one_letter_code
_entity_poly.pdbx_strand_id
1 'polypeptide(L)'
;MNIVILPHFLLYPLAVTLCIVMSGYGSSTAQPVAISEISASQSFSEERTIWTLKPSMEVADEAALTRFFASQPDFQGSTNFAGPPILCLSDTTDRRFYWLHGAGDAATWSCVRFESGSFQVSDGSGNPFSK
;
A
#
# COMPACT_ATOMS: atom_id res chain seq x y z
N MET A 1 -71.29 -1.31 -20.24
CA MET A 1 -71.21 -2.10 -21.49
C MET A 1 -69.91 -1.71 -22.16
N ASN A 2 -68.89 -2.53 -22.45
CA ASN A 2 -68.64 -3.99 -22.50
C ASN A 2 -67.15 -4.21 -22.16
N ILE A 3 -66.77 -5.10 -21.23
CA ILE A 3 -66.30 -6.50 -21.38
C ILE A 3 -65.13 -6.74 -22.35
N VAL A 4 -63.93 -6.84 -21.74
CA VAL A 4 -62.81 -7.82 -21.84
C VAL A 4 -62.71 -8.80 -23.02
N ILE A 5 -61.54 -8.83 -23.70
CA ILE A 5 -60.86 -10.04 -24.24
C ILE A 5 -59.33 -9.82 -24.15
N LEU A 6 -58.67 -10.30 -23.08
CA LEU A 6 -57.70 -11.42 -22.97
C LEU A 6 -56.32 -11.32 -23.68
N PRO A 7 -55.25 -11.79 -23.01
CA PRO A 7 -53.85 -11.56 -23.34
C PRO A 7 -53.26 -12.68 -24.21
N HIS A 8 -52.58 -12.32 -25.29
CA HIS A 8 -51.83 -13.28 -26.10
C HIS A 8 -50.34 -13.20 -25.78
N PHE A 9 -49.94 -14.19 -24.98
CA PHE A 9 -48.61 -14.79 -24.92
C PHE A 9 -47.81 -14.67 -26.22
N LEU A 10 -46.70 -13.94 -26.15
CA LEU A 10 -45.49 -14.17 -26.96
C LEU A 10 -44.33 -14.08 -25.94
N LEU A 11 -43.89 -15.16 -25.28
CA LEU A 11 -43.00 -16.19 -25.83
C LEU A 11 -41.95 -15.58 -26.76
N TYR A 12 -40.85 -15.07 -26.21
CA TYR A 12 -39.56 -15.76 -26.16
C TYR A 12 -38.45 -14.82 -25.64
N PRO A 13 -37.64 -15.25 -24.65
CA PRO A 13 -36.43 -14.56 -24.25
C PRO A 13 -35.29 -15.06 -25.15
N LEU A 14 -34.82 -14.22 -26.07
CA LEU A 14 -33.76 -14.63 -26.99
C LEU A 14 -32.91 -13.42 -27.37
N ALA A 15 -31.83 -13.23 -26.63
CA ALA A 15 -30.49 -12.99 -27.18
C ALA A 15 -29.59 -12.58 -26.02
N VAL A 16 -28.93 -13.58 -25.45
CA VAL A 16 -27.65 -13.41 -24.76
C VAL A 16 -26.68 -12.85 -25.80
N THR A 17 -26.51 -11.53 -25.84
CA THR A 17 -25.46 -10.90 -26.64
C THR A 17 -24.32 -10.50 -25.72
N LEU A 18 -23.42 -11.46 -25.60
CA LEU A 18 -22.01 -11.32 -25.31
C LEU A 18 -21.41 -10.05 -25.95
N CYS A 19 -21.11 -9.04 -25.13
CA CYS A 19 -20.10 -8.03 -25.46
C CYS A 19 -19.05 -8.04 -24.35
N ILE A 20 -18.03 -8.85 -24.60
CA ILE A 20 -16.73 -8.80 -23.94
C ILE A 20 -16.15 -7.42 -24.24
N VAL A 21 -16.29 -6.47 -23.32
CA VAL A 21 -15.39 -5.33 -23.24
C VAL A 21 -14.36 -5.65 -22.18
N MET A 22 -13.32 -6.35 -22.63
CA MET A 22 -11.99 -6.33 -22.02
C MET A 22 -11.47 -4.90 -22.12
N SER A 23 -11.98 -4.02 -21.25
CA SER A 23 -11.31 -2.77 -20.95
C SER A 23 -10.08 -3.15 -20.13
N GLY A 24 -8.97 -3.36 -20.84
CA GLY A 24 -7.67 -3.56 -20.24
C GLY A 24 -7.40 -2.42 -19.28
N TYR A 25 -7.51 -2.70 -17.98
CA TYR A 25 -6.77 -1.91 -17.03
C TYR A 25 -5.35 -2.42 -17.14
N GLY A 26 -4.52 -1.60 -17.78
CA GLY A 26 -3.11 -1.88 -17.93
C GLY A 26 -2.57 -2.23 -16.55
N SER A 27 -2.21 -3.51 -16.38
CA SER A 27 -1.13 -3.87 -15.49
C SER A 27 0.09 -3.16 -16.06
N SER A 28 0.27 -1.89 -15.68
CA SER A 28 1.60 -1.36 -15.48
C SER A 28 2.16 -2.29 -14.42
N THR A 29 2.84 -3.33 -14.88
CA THR A 29 3.86 -4.03 -14.13
C THR A 29 4.85 -2.93 -13.78
N ALA A 30 4.58 -2.19 -12.71
CA ALA A 30 5.64 -1.62 -11.91
C ALA A 30 6.45 -2.85 -11.56
N GLN A 31 7.52 -3.10 -12.33
CA GLN A 31 8.53 -4.03 -11.92
C GLN A 31 8.85 -3.60 -10.50
N PRO A 32 8.60 -4.46 -9.48
CA PRO A 32 9.18 -4.20 -8.19
C PRO A 32 10.65 -4.00 -8.50
N VAL A 33 11.17 -2.78 -8.23
CA VAL A 33 12.60 -2.54 -8.29
C VAL A 33 13.18 -3.72 -7.56
N ALA A 34 13.92 -4.55 -8.28
CA ALA A 34 14.41 -5.77 -7.71
C ALA A 34 15.25 -5.35 -6.51
N ILE A 35 14.71 -5.55 -5.30
CA ILE A 35 15.44 -5.51 -4.03
C ILE A 35 16.32 -6.77 -3.97
N SER A 36 16.80 -7.23 -5.12
CA SER A 36 17.73 -8.32 -5.30
C SER A 36 19.12 -7.75 -5.08
N GLU A 37 19.43 -7.48 -3.81
CA GLU A 37 20.76 -7.50 -3.18
C GLU A 37 20.81 -6.74 -1.83
N ILE A 38 19.67 -6.46 -1.17
CA ILE A 38 19.68 -6.17 0.27
C ILE A 38 19.78 -7.51 1.02
N SER A 39 20.95 -8.15 0.89
CA SER A 39 21.35 -9.33 1.66
C SER A 39 21.22 -9.00 3.15
N ALA A 40 20.56 -9.91 3.89
CA ALA A 40 20.27 -9.84 5.32
C ALA A 40 21.24 -8.96 6.13
N SER A 41 20.68 -7.95 6.81
CA SER A 41 21.35 -6.98 7.71
C SER A 41 21.88 -5.70 7.06
N GLN A 42 21.09 -5.01 6.23
CA GLN A 42 21.27 -3.55 6.13
C GLN A 42 20.77 -2.92 7.43
N SER A 43 21.70 -2.65 8.33
CA SER A 43 21.48 -1.74 9.43
C SER A 43 22.09 -0.39 9.07
N PHE A 44 21.42 0.70 9.41
CA PHE A 44 21.94 2.06 9.25
C PHE A 44 21.83 2.80 10.59
N SER A 45 22.63 3.85 10.76
CA SER A 45 22.63 4.66 11.98
C SER A 45 22.02 6.02 11.68
N GLU A 46 20.97 6.39 12.39
CA GLU A 46 20.40 7.74 12.34
C GLU A 46 20.12 8.20 13.77
N GLU A 47 20.48 9.45 14.10
CA GLU A 47 20.23 10.04 15.43
C GLU A 47 20.84 9.24 16.61
N ARG A 48 21.94 8.49 16.38
CA ARG A 48 22.58 7.54 17.32
C ARG A 48 21.78 6.27 17.60
N THR A 49 20.71 6.02 16.86
CA THR A 49 19.94 4.79 16.91
C THR A 49 20.31 3.90 15.72
N ILE A 50 20.53 2.62 15.99
CA ILE A 50 20.77 1.62 14.94
C ILE A 50 19.42 1.09 14.47
N TRP A 51 19.11 1.34 13.21
CA TRP A 51 17.91 0.85 12.54
C TRP A 51 18.27 -0.36 11.71
N THR A 52 17.54 -1.46 11.90
CA THR A 52 17.77 -2.70 11.16
C THR A 52 16.57 -3.01 10.27
N LEU A 53 16.82 -3.18 8.97
CA LEU A 53 15.80 -3.61 8.02
C LEU A 53 15.31 -5.01 8.39
N LYS A 54 13.98 -5.18 8.43
CA LYS A 54 13.34 -6.47 8.66
C LYS A 54 12.73 -6.99 7.34
N PRO A 55 12.91 -8.29 7.04
CA PRO A 55 12.44 -8.87 5.79
C PRO A 55 10.91 -9.02 5.72
N SER A 56 10.24 -9.01 6.87
CA SER A 56 8.80 -9.16 7.00
C SER A 56 8.30 -8.43 8.25
N MET A 57 7.04 -8.00 8.20
CA MET A 57 6.32 -7.52 9.37
C MET A 57 5.81 -8.69 10.21
N GLU A 58 5.76 -8.49 11.52
CA GLU A 58 5.06 -9.36 12.46
C GLU A 58 3.70 -8.76 12.86
N VAL A 59 2.87 -9.54 13.55
CA VAL A 59 1.53 -9.13 13.99
C VAL A 59 1.54 -7.81 14.77
N ALA A 60 2.57 -7.58 15.59
CA ALA A 60 2.69 -6.33 16.35
C ALA A 60 2.94 -5.11 15.45
N ASP A 61 3.64 -5.29 14.34
CA ASP A 61 3.95 -4.23 13.38
C ASP A 61 2.70 -3.87 12.55
N GLU A 62 1.97 -4.89 12.11
CA GLU A 62 0.68 -4.73 11.43
C GLU A 62 -0.36 -4.05 12.33
N ALA A 63 -0.39 -4.44 13.61
CA ALA A 63 -1.26 -3.80 14.61
C ALA A 63 -0.89 -2.32 14.83
N ALA A 64 0.40 -1.99 14.82
CA ALA A 64 0.86 -0.60 14.92
C ALA A 64 0.39 0.22 13.71
N LEU A 65 0.56 -0.28 12.48
CA LEU A 65 0.06 0.41 11.28
C LEU A 65 -1.46 0.53 11.25
N THR A 66 -2.18 -0.52 11.64
CA THR A 66 -3.64 -0.50 11.75
C THR A 66 -4.09 0.61 12.69
N ARG A 67 -3.42 0.74 13.85
CA ARG A 67 -3.69 1.81 14.82
C ARG A 67 -3.38 3.18 14.24
N PHE A 68 -2.27 3.33 13.52
CA PHE A 68 -1.90 4.57 12.85
C PHE A 68 -3.02 5.05 11.90
N PHE A 69 -3.43 4.22 10.93
CA PHE A 69 -4.45 4.61 9.95
C PHE A 69 -5.83 4.82 10.58
N ALA A 70 -6.17 4.07 11.63
CA ALA A 70 -7.39 4.30 12.40
C ALA A 70 -7.37 5.66 13.12
N SER A 71 -6.21 6.08 13.64
CA SER A 71 -6.05 7.35 14.35
C SER A 71 -5.87 8.57 13.43
N GLN A 72 -5.48 8.36 12.17
CA GLN A 72 -5.22 9.43 11.19
C GLN A 72 -6.00 9.18 9.90
N PRO A 73 -7.31 9.48 9.89
CA PRO A 73 -8.20 9.22 8.74
C PRO A 73 -7.73 9.91 7.45
N ASP A 74 -7.06 11.05 7.56
CA ASP A 74 -6.56 11.84 6.43
C ASP A 74 -5.55 11.08 5.55
N PHE A 75 -4.90 10.04 6.10
CA PHE A 75 -3.97 9.19 5.36
C PHE A 75 -4.61 7.93 4.77
N GLN A 76 -5.87 7.64 5.10
CA GLN A 76 -6.57 6.49 4.52
C GLN A 76 -6.85 6.73 3.03
N GLY A 77 -6.45 5.77 2.19
CA GLY A 77 -6.59 5.87 0.73
C GLY A 77 -5.56 6.78 0.05
N SER A 78 -4.61 7.35 0.79
CA SER A 78 -3.51 8.12 0.22
C SER A 78 -2.58 7.21 -0.61
N THR A 79 -2.21 7.67 -1.79
CA THR A 79 -1.23 7.00 -2.65
C THR A 79 0.17 6.95 -2.03
N ASN A 80 0.47 7.85 -1.07
CA ASN A 80 1.76 7.93 -0.40
C ASN A 80 2.03 6.72 0.51
N PHE A 81 0.99 5.96 0.87
CA PHE A 81 1.09 4.77 1.70
C PHE A 81 0.56 3.51 0.99
N ALA A 82 0.61 3.51 -0.35
CA ALA A 82 0.15 2.39 -1.16
C ALA A 82 1.20 1.27 -1.24
N GLY A 83 0.76 0.03 -1.06
CA GLY A 83 1.62 -1.16 -1.11
C GLY A 83 2.28 -1.52 0.23
N PRO A 84 3.11 -2.58 0.26
CA PRO A 84 3.79 -3.01 1.47
C PRO A 84 4.93 -2.05 1.83
N PRO A 85 5.05 -1.63 3.10
CA PRO A 85 6.18 -0.82 3.55
C PRO A 85 7.45 -1.67 3.74
N ILE A 86 8.59 -0.99 3.71
CA ILE A 86 9.86 -1.48 4.25
C ILE A 86 9.87 -1.20 5.76
N LEU A 87 10.02 -2.25 6.58
CA LEU A 87 10.10 -2.15 8.03
C LEU A 87 11.55 -1.98 8.50
N CYS A 88 11.79 -1.00 9.36
CA CYS A 88 13.01 -0.85 10.13
C CYS A 88 12.68 -0.88 11.63
N LEU A 89 13.44 -1.64 12.40
CA LEU A 89 13.34 -1.69 13.87
C LEU A 89 14.59 -1.11 14.52
N SER A 90 14.42 -0.36 15.60
CA SER A 90 15.50 -0.04 16.52
C SER A 90 15.79 -1.20 17.48
N ASP A 91 16.86 -1.06 18.25
CA ASP A 91 17.18 -1.91 19.40
C ASP A 91 16.18 -1.77 20.57
N THR A 92 15.45 -0.66 20.62
CA THR A 92 14.45 -0.30 21.66
C THR A 92 13.01 -0.67 21.30
N THR A 93 12.77 -1.42 20.22
CA THR A 93 11.43 -1.79 19.67
C THR A 93 10.67 -0.66 18.98
N ASP A 94 11.30 0.49 18.75
CA ASP A 94 10.73 1.52 17.90
C ASP A 94 10.70 1.04 16.46
N ARG A 95 9.73 1.55 15.69
CA ARG A 95 9.41 1.05 14.35
C ARG A 95 9.36 2.19 13.37
N ARG A 96 9.88 1.96 12.18
CA ARG A 96 9.68 2.84 11.03
C ARG A 96 9.22 2.06 9.83
N PHE A 97 8.23 2.61 9.15
CA PHE A 97 7.61 2.01 7.98
C PHE A 97 7.80 2.96 6.81
N TYR A 98 8.57 2.55 5.81
CA TYR A 98 8.91 3.37 4.66
C TYR A 98 8.16 2.88 3.42
N TRP A 99 7.48 3.78 2.74
CA TRP A 99 6.97 3.59 1.38
C TRP A 99 7.87 4.36 0.44
N LEU A 100 8.43 3.66 -0.54
CA LEU A 100 9.27 4.27 -1.57
C LEU A 100 8.43 4.45 -2.84
N HIS A 101 8.54 5.63 -3.44
CA HIS A 101 7.84 6.04 -4.64
C HIS A 101 8.83 6.51 -5.70
N GLY A 102 8.51 6.29 -6.97
CA GLY A 102 9.41 6.66 -8.07
C GLY A 102 10.69 5.82 -8.11
N ALA A 103 11.69 6.29 -8.85
CA ALA A 103 12.99 5.63 -9.02
C ALA A 103 14.10 6.65 -9.33
N GLY A 104 15.36 6.29 -9.03
CA GLY A 104 16.53 7.12 -9.31
C GLY A 104 16.54 8.43 -8.53
N ASP A 105 16.97 9.51 -9.18
CA ASP A 105 17.08 10.85 -8.57
C ASP A 105 15.73 11.48 -8.19
N ALA A 106 14.63 10.94 -8.71
CA ALA A 106 13.26 11.36 -8.41
C ALA A 106 12.58 10.43 -7.39
N ALA A 107 13.32 9.52 -6.76
CA ALA A 107 12.77 8.70 -5.69
C ALA A 107 12.27 9.61 -4.56
N THR A 108 11.03 9.43 -4.16
CA THR A 108 10.47 10.03 -2.95
C THR A 108 10.08 8.94 -1.98
N TRP A 109 9.93 9.31 -0.72
CA TRP A 109 9.54 8.35 0.31
C TRP A 109 8.59 9.01 1.30
N SER A 110 7.74 8.18 1.90
CA SER A 110 6.90 8.53 3.04
C SER A 110 7.20 7.56 4.16
N CYS A 111 7.30 8.06 5.38
CA CYS A 111 7.68 7.31 6.55
C CYS A 111 6.65 7.50 7.66
N VAL A 112 6.19 6.40 8.24
CA VAL A 112 5.51 6.40 9.54
C VAL A 112 6.53 5.97 10.59
N ARG A 113 6.81 6.84 11.56
CA ARG A 113 7.63 6.54 12.73
C ARG A 113 6.71 6.24 13.90
N PHE A 114 6.92 5.09 14.54
CA PHE A 114 6.31 4.76 15.82
C PHE A 114 7.41 4.67 16.87
N GLU A 115 7.61 5.77 17.57
CA GLU A 115 8.73 5.98 18.48
C GLU A 115 8.21 6.45 19.84
N SER A 116 8.71 5.84 20.92
CA SER A 116 8.33 6.19 22.30
C SER A 116 6.80 6.26 22.53
N GLY A 117 6.05 5.37 21.88
CA GLY A 117 4.59 5.29 22.03
C GLY A 117 3.77 6.28 21.20
N SER A 118 4.41 7.11 20.36
CA SER A 118 3.75 8.12 19.53
C SER A 118 3.98 7.88 18.02
N PHE A 119 3.01 8.28 17.20
CA PHE A 119 3.16 8.26 15.74
C PHE A 119 3.59 9.61 15.21
N GLN A 120 4.52 9.59 14.26
CA GLN A 120 4.95 10.74 13.48
C GLN A 120 5.01 10.36 12.01
N VAL A 121 4.78 11.33 11.12
CA VAL A 121 4.88 11.15 9.68
C VAL A 121 5.96 12.08 9.15
N SER A 122 6.79 11.57 8.27
CA SER A 122 7.75 12.36 7.52
C SER A 122 7.80 11.91 6.07
N ASP A 123 8.26 12.79 5.21
CA ASP A 123 8.48 12.52 3.80
C ASP A 123 9.79 13.16 3.34
N GLY A 124 10.26 12.74 2.17
CA GLY A 124 11.45 13.31 1.57
C GLY A 124 11.75 12.72 0.20
N SER A 125 12.91 13.10 -0.32
CA SER A 125 13.44 12.66 -1.61
C SER A 125 14.78 11.95 -1.45
N GLY A 126 15.16 11.16 -2.46
CA GLY A 126 16.39 10.37 -2.49
C GLY A 126 16.27 9.04 -1.73
N ASN A 127 17.41 8.45 -1.40
CA ASN A 127 17.48 7.19 -0.64
C ASN A 127 17.41 7.47 0.87
N PRO A 128 16.37 7.01 1.59
CA PRO A 128 16.25 7.24 3.04
C PRO A 128 17.27 6.45 3.88
N PHE A 129 17.97 5.48 3.29
CA PHE A 129 18.90 4.58 3.97
C PHE A 129 20.38 4.92 3.75
N SER A 130 20.70 5.93 2.95
CA SER A 130 22.08 6.27 2.57
C SER A 130 22.69 7.47 3.32
N LYS A 131 22.20 7.77 4.54
CA LYS A 131 22.72 8.87 5.35
C LYS A 131 23.94 8.45 6.18
#